data_AF-A0A832WTT7-F1
#
_entry.id   AF-A0A832WTT7-F1
#
_cell.length_a   1.000
_cell.length_b   1.000
_cell.length_c   1.000
_cell.angle_alpha   90.00
_cell.angle_beta   90.00
_cell.angle_gamma   90.00
#
_symmetry.space_group_name_H-M   'P 1'
#
loop_
_entity.id
_entity.type
_entity.pdbx_description
1 polymer ?
#
loop_
_entity_poly.entity_id
_entity_poly.type
_entity_poly.pdbx_seq_one_letter_code
_entity_poly.pdbx_strand_id
1 'polypeptide(L)' 'MAKFSARTTESAVQKGLNLGDVMRLASEKFSGNGGGHNIAAGSQVPIDQVEGFIKYADELVGKQLSGEKIGSHNNS' A
#
# COMPACT_ATOMS: atom_id res chain seq x y z
N MET A 1 10.72 13.02 -7.77
CA MET A 1 10.10 11.80 -7.23
C MET A 1 10.08 11.88 -5.71
N ALA A 2 8.93 11.67 -5.10
CA ALA A 2 8.82 11.46 -3.66
C ALA A 2 9.00 9.96 -3.36
N LYS A 3 9.72 9.64 -2.27
CA LYS A 3 9.98 8.27 -1.83
C LYS A 3 9.33 8.05 -0.48
N PHE A 4 8.72 6.88 -0.30
CA PHE A 4 7.99 6.50 0.89
C PHE A 4 8.52 5.18 1.43
N SER A 5 8.48 5.06 2.76
CA SER A 5 8.81 3.84 3.47
C SER A 5 7.74 3.63 4.54
N ALA A 6 6.88 2.66 4.33
CA ALA A 6 5.80 2.31 5.23
C ALA A 6 6.24 1.17 6.17
N ARG A 7 5.85 1.28 7.43
CA ARG A 7 6.11 0.28 8.48
C ARG A 7 4.86 0.13 9.31
N THR A 8 4.61 -1.08 9.80
CA THR A 8 3.51 -1.35 10.71
C THR A 8 3.93 -2.35 11.79
N THR A 9 2.99 -2.71 12.66
CA THR A 9 3.18 -3.68 13.76
C THR A 9 2.62 -5.04 13.41
N GLU A 10 3.08 -6.09 14.08
CA GLU A 10 2.54 -7.44 13.93
C GLU A 10 1.04 -7.50 14.22
N SER A 11 0.54 -6.74 15.20
CA SER A 11 -0.89 -6.67 15.51
C SER A 11 -1.72 -6.19 14.32
N ALA A 12 -1.21 -5.23 13.55
CA ALA A 12 -1.92 -4.74 12.35
C ALA A 12 -1.87 -5.77 11.22
N VAL A 13 -0.73 -6.45 11.04
CA VAL A 13 -0.61 -7.55 10.05
C VAL A 13 -1.58 -8.69 10.37
N GLN A 14 -1.71 -9.06 11.64
CA GLN A 14 -2.67 -10.07 12.10
C GLN A 14 -4.14 -9.67 11.87
N LYS A 15 -4.43 -8.37 11.82
CA LYS A 15 -5.74 -7.83 11.43
C LYS A 15 -5.97 -7.79 9.92
N GLY A 16 -5.03 -8.31 9.12
CA GLY A 16 -5.15 -8.40 7.67
C GLY A 16 -4.47 -7.28 6.88
N LEU A 17 -3.71 -6.40 7.54
CA LEU A 17 -2.97 -5.34 6.85
C LEU A 17 -1.77 -5.92 6.08
N ASN A 18 -1.68 -5.61 4.79
CA ASN A 18 -0.53 -5.91 3.95
C ASN A 18 -0.01 -4.64 3.27
N LEU A 19 1.04 -4.04 3.86
CA LEU A 19 1.65 -2.83 3.32
C LEU A 19 2.27 -3.03 1.91
N GLY A 20 2.71 -4.23 1.57
CA GLY A 20 3.24 -4.53 0.24
C GLY A 20 2.20 -4.29 -0.85
N ASP A 21 0.98 -4.78 -0.64
CA ASP A 21 -0.13 -4.57 -1.57
C ASP A 21 -0.58 -3.11 -1.60
N VAL A 22 -0.69 -2.45 -0.44
CA VAL A 22 -1.06 -1.04 -0.36
C VAL A 22 -0.07 -0.18 -1.15
N MET A 23 1.23 -0.33 -0.90
CA MET A 23 2.26 0.48 -1.55
C MET A 23 2.36 0.20 -3.06
N ARG A 24 2.17 -1.06 -3.47
CA ARG A 24 2.14 -1.45 -4.89
C ARG A 24 0.95 -0.81 -5.60
N LEU A 25 -0.27 -1.09 -5.16
CA LEU A 25 -1.50 -0.62 -5.81
C LEU A 25 -1.59 0.90 -5.80
N ALA A 26 -1.18 1.54 -4.71
CA ALA A 26 -1.20 3.00 -4.64
C ALA A 26 -0.19 3.62 -5.59
N SER A 27 1.04 3.12 -5.62
CA SER A 27 2.05 3.68 -6.53
C SER A 27 1.74 3.41 -8.00
N GLU A 28 1.26 2.22 -8.37
CA GLU A 28 0.87 1.88 -9.75
C GLU A 28 -0.22 2.84 -10.28
N LYS A 29 -1.20 3.20 -9.44
CA LYS A 29 -2.27 4.14 -9.81
C LYS A 29 -1.75 5.55 -10.13
N PHE A 30 -0.66 5.97 -9.50
CA PHE A 30 -0.10 7.32 -9.62
C PHE A 30 1.23 7.34 -10.37
N SER A 31 1.39 6.45 -11.36
CA SER A 31 2.58 6.37 -12.22
C SER A 31 3.89 6.20 -11.45
N GLY A 32 3.81 5.53 -10.30
CA GLY A 32 4.90 5.19 -9.43
C GLY A 32 5.25 3.70 -9.46
N ASN A 33 6.15 3.31 -8.57
CA ASN A 33 6.47 1.91 -8.32
C ASN A 33 6.60 1.67 -6.82
N GLY A 34 6.19 0.50 -6.35
CA GLY A 34 6.18 0.18 -4.94
C GLY A 34 5.85 -1.28 -4.68
N GLY A 35 6.04 -1.69 -3.44
CA GLY A 35 5.88 -3.06 -3.00
C GLY A 35 6.74 -3.37 -1.79
N GLY A 36 6.75 -4.63 -1.39
CA GLY A 36 7.48 -5.11 -0.22
C GLY A 36 6.69 -6.16 0.53
N HIS A 37 6.90 -6.23 1.83
CA HIS A 37 6.27 -7.20 2.72
C HIS A 37 5.04 -6.60 3.40
N ASN A 38 4.24 -7.47 4.02
CA ASN A 38 3.09 -7.07 4.84
C ASN A 38 3.47 -6.11 5.99
N ILE A 39 4.62 -6.30 6.63
CA ILE A 39 5.09 -5.49 7.76
C ILE A 39 5.84 -4.21 7.36
N ALA A 40 6.51 -4.21 6.21
CA ALA A 40 7.30 -3.08 5.73
C ALA A 40 7.38 -3.08 4.20
N ALA A 41 7.13 -1.92 3.60
CA ALA A 41 7.09 -1.74 2.15
C ALA A 41 7.60 -0.36 1.75
N GLY A 42 8.04 -0.23 0.51
CA GLY A 42 8.51 1.02 -0.07
C GLY A 42 7.70 1.41 -1.30
N SER A 43 7.67 2.70 -1.60
CA SER A 43 7.16 3.19 -2.88
C SER A 43 7.80 4.50 -3.30
N GLN A 44 7.62 4.84 -4.57
CA GLN A 44 7.96 6.14 -5.12
C GLN A 44 6.88 6.59 -6.10
N VAL A 45 6.56 7.88 -6.08
CA VAL A 45 5.61 8.54 -7.01
C VAL A 45 6.14 9.91 -7.45
N PRO A 46 5.64 10.48 -8.55
CA PRO A 46 5.86 11.89 -8.90
C PRO A 46 5.44 12.83 -7.76
N ILE A 47 6.11 13.97 -7.61
CA ILE A 47 5.91 14.89 -6.47
C ILE A 47 4.50 15.51 -6.50
N ASP A 48 3.99 15.78 -7.69
CA ASP A 48 2.64 16.28 -7.96
C ASP A 48 1.54 15.27 -7.60
N GLN A 49 1.87 13.98 -7.44
CA GLN A 49 0.91 12.92 -7.12
C GLN A 49 0.90 12.52 -5.64
N VAL A 50 1.72 13.17 -4.79
CA VAL A 50 1.89 12.79 -3.37
C VAL A 50 0.56 12.80 -2.61
N GLU A 51 -0.26 13.84 -2.80
CA GLU A 51 -1.56 13.93 -2.11
C GLU A 51 -2.52 12.82 -2.52
N GLY A 52 -2.62 12.53 -3.82
CA GLY A 52 -3.47 11.46 -4.34
C GLY A 52 -3.00 10.09 -3.83
N PHE A 53 -1.69 9.87 -3.85
CA PHE A 53 -1.06 8.66 -3.33
C PHE A 53 -1.38 8.43 -1.84
N ILE A 54 -1.23 9.45 -1.00
CA ILE A 54 -1.50 9.33 0.45
C ILE A 54 -2.98 9.02 0.71
N LYS A 55 -3.91 9.76 0.07
CA LYS A 55 -5.36 9.55 0.23
C LYS A 55 -5.76 8.13 -0.18
N TYR A 56 -5.27 7.66 -1.32
CA TYR A 56 -5.61 6.34 -1.80
C TYR A 56 -4.96 5.22 -0.97
N ALA A 57 -3.72 5.42 -0.49
CA ALA A 57 -3.09 4.48 0.43
C ALA A 57 -3.91 4.32 1.73
N ASP A 58 -4.42 5.42 2.29
CA ASP A 58 -5.30 5.39 3.47
C ASP A 58 -6.61 4.61 3.21
N GLU A 59 -7.26 4.84 2.07
CA GLU A 59 -8.44 4.07 1.65
C GLU A 59 -8.15 2.56 1.56
N LEU A 60 -7.02 2.18 0.97
CA LEU A 60 -6.60 0.78 0.85
C LEU A 60 -6.34 0.13 2.21
N VAL A 61 -5.72 0.85 3.14
CA VAL A 61 -5.52 0.40 4.52
C VAL A 61 -6.87 0.19 5.22
N GLY A 62 -7.78 1.16 5.11
CA GLY A 62 -9.12 1.08 5.69
C GLY A 62 -9.92 -0.12 5.16
N LYS A 63 -9.82 -0.39 3.86
CA LYS A 63 -10.44 -1.57 3.22
C LYS A 63 -9.89 -2.87 3.79
N GLN A 64 -8.56 -3.02 3.87
CA GLN A 64 -7.95 -4.24 4.44
C GLN A 64 -8.35 -4.48 5.89
N LEU A 65 -8.35 -3.43 6.72
CA LEU A 65 -8.74 -3.53 8.12
C LEU A 65 -10.24 -3.79 8.33
N SER A 66 -11.06 -3.47 7.32
CA SER A 66 -12.50 -3.82 7.29
C SER A 66 -12.76 -5.24 6.77
N GLY A 67 -11.71 -5.99 6.42
CA GLY A 67 -11.79 -7.36 5.88
C GLY A 67 -11.95 -7.42 4.36
N GLU A 68 -11.90 -6.29 3.64
CA GLU A 68 -11.97 -6.25 2.18
C GLU A 68 -10.61 -6.62 1.56
N LYS A 69 -10.62 -7.56 0.60
CA LYS A 69 -9.41 -7.96 -0.13
C LYS A 69 -9.12 -6.97 -1.25
N ILE A 70 -8.07 -6.17 -1.11
CA ILE A 70 -7.64 -5.21 -2.13
C ILE A 70 -6.64 -5.78 -3.15
N GLY A 71 -6.10 -6.99 -2.92
CA GLY A 71 -5.09 -7.62 -3.77
C GLY A 71 -5.55 -8.99 -4.26
N SER A 72 -5.71 -9.13 -5.58
CA SER A 72 -5.83 -10.44 -6.24
C SER A 72 -4.48 -11.15 -6.18
N HIS A 73 -4.34 -12.14 -5.31
CA HIS A 73 -3.53 -13.31 -5.67
C HIS A 73 -4.40 -14.20 -6.57
N ASN A 74 -4.41 -13.88 -7.86
CA ASN A 74 -4.60 -14.90 -8.87
C ASN A 74 -3.22 -15.53 -9.05
N ASN A 75 -2.97 -16.66 -8.42
CA ASN A 75 -1.98 -17.59 -8.95
C ASN A 75 -2.46 -19.01 -8.69
N SER A 76 -2.50 -19.76 -9.78
CA SER A 76 -3.01 -21.12 -9.98
C SER A 76 -2.33 -22.19 -9.12
#